data_AF-A0A9E4FDD9-F1
#
_entry.id   AF-A0A9E4FDD9-F1
#
_cell.length_a   1.000
_cell.length_b   1.000
_cell.length_c   1.000
_cell.angle_alpha   90.00
_cell.angle_beta   90.00
_cell.angle_gamma   90.00
#
_symmetry.space_group_name_H-M   'P 1'
#
loop_
_entity.id
_entity.type
_entity.pdbx_description
1 polymer ?
#
loop_
_entity_poly.entity_id
_entity_poly.type
_entity_poly.pdbx_seq_one_letter_code
_entity_poly.pdbx_strand_id
1 'polypeptide(L)'
;MTKNLQTTGHRAWQALILLTATTVAWVSAADDHDVHRVALFPANSDSQRQGFVRVINHQYDAGDVTIQAIDDTGYRADEVTLSIDSRETIHFNSEDLELGNSDKGLSDGTGMGQGGDWRLELTSDLDIEVLAYIRTTDGFLTSMFDTVPAEGLRHRVAVFNPGSNTNQVSVLRVINDGTEDADLEIVGIDDAGNSPETPVEATVPAGEVLMLSAQELEQGGGDLEGLLGDGTGKWRLNVTAHEPVTVLSLIRNARTGHITNLSAAADREILTFARDVYNALISRPIVQSKCIHCHIHGGQSAHTPLVFVLSSVEDYRIKNFKVFSDYLTPPEEELGNEEYANNQATRILEKIQGNLGHGGGPQIESDTDDFRNMERFVTLLAAEIEENLDQ
;
A
#
# COMPACT_ATOMS: atom_id res chain seq x y z
N MET A 1 71.29 -0.70 -55.80
CA MET A 1 71.60 -2.13 -55.65
C MET A 1 71.02 -2.62 -54.32
N THR A 2 70.00 -3.46 -54.41
CA THR A 2 69.53 -4.52 -53.47
C THR A 2 69.84 -4.50 -51.96
N LYS A 3 68.73 -4.68 -51.20
CA LYS A 3 68.47 -5.64 -50.09
C LYS A 3 68.53 -5.17 -48.61
N ASN A 4 67.34 -5.31 -47.98
CA ASN A 4 66.99 -6.04 -46.75
C ASN A 4 67.22 -5.53 -45.31
N LEU A 5 66.09 -5.55 -44.57
CA LEU A 5 65.78 -6.16 -43.24
C LEU A 5 66.30 -5.54 -41.92
N GLN A 6 65.31 -5.31 -41.02
CA GLN A 6 65.26 -5.59 -39.56
C GLN A 6 66.19 -4.77 -38.63
N THR A 7 65.90 -4.40 -37.37
CA THR A 7 64.82 -4.62 -36.39
C THR A 7 65.12 -3.73 -35.16
N THR A 8 64.07 -3.38 -34.39
CA THR A 8 64.04 -3.11 -32.91
C THR A 8 64.92 -1.98 -32.35
N GLY A 9 64.51 -1.14 -31.40
CA GLY A 9 63.34 -1.08 -30.53
C GLY A 9 63.59 -0.01 -29.44
N HIS A 10 62.50 0.60 -28.98
CA HIS A 10 62.33 1.41 -27.76
C HIS A 10 63.18 2.68 -27.55
N ARG A 11 62.56 3.84 -27.85
CA ARG A 11 62.73 5.07 -27.04
C ARG A 11 61.37 5.71 -26.77
N ALA A 12 61.13 5.95 -25.49
CA ALA A 12 59.91 6.48 -24.90
C ALA A 12 59.57 7.87 -25.45
N TRP A 13 58.29 8.09 -25.74
CA TRP A 13 57.70 9.39 -26.04
C TRP A 13 56.73 9.80 -24.94
N GLN A 14 56.77 11.10 -24.67
CA GLN A 14 56.08 11.87 -23.65
C GLN A 14 54.56 11.74 -23.75
N ALA A 15 53.87 11.72 -22.59
CA ALA A 15 52.42 11.92 -22.52
C ALA A 15 52.13 13.27 -21.85
N LEU A 16 51.56 14.16 -22.66
CA LEU A 16 50.97 15.44 -22.33
C LEU A 16 49.64 15.18 -21.58
N ILE A 17 49.50 15.68 -20.34
CA ILE A 17 48.24 15.59 -19.59
C ILE A 17 47.33 16.72 -20.05
N LEU A 18 46.28 16.40 -20.80
CA LEU A 18 45.13 17.27 -21.01
C LEU A 18 44.18 17.15 -19.81
N LEU A 19 43.95 18.25 -19.09
CA LEU A 19 42.82 18.38 -18.18
C LEU A 19 41.55 18.65 -19.01
N THR A 20 40.63 17.69 -19.05
CA THR A 20 39.24 17.91 -19.47
C THR A 20 38.42 18.31 -18.24
N ALA A 21 37.86 19.52 -18.26
CA ALA A 21 36.88 19.95 -17.26
C ALA A 21 35.56 19.23 -17.52
N THR A 22 35.19 18.31 -16.65
CA THR A 22 33.86 17.69 -16.60
C THR A 22 32.89 18.64 -15.93
N THR A 23 31.94 19.17 -16.70
CA THR A 23 30.72 19.79 -16.17
C THR A 23 29.91 18.70 -15.48
N VAL A 24 29.79 18.79 -14.15
CA VAL A 24 28.82 18.00 -13.38
C VAL A 24 27.45 18.59 -13.67
N ALA A 25 26.67 17.90 -14.52
CA ALA A 25 25.25 18.14 -14.62
C ALA A 25 24.62 17.67 -13.31
N TRP A 26 24.04 18.60 -12.56
CA TRP A 26 23.11 18.26 -11.49
C TRP A 26 21.89 17.65 -12.17
N VAL A 27 21.81 16.32 -12.15
CA VAL A 27 20.54 15.64 -12.33
C VAL A 27 19.75 15.99 -11.07
N SER A 28 18.72 16.83 -11.21
CA SER A 28 17.72 16.96 -10.17
C SER A 28 17.15 15.57 -9.94
N ALA A 29 17.24 15.07 -8.71
CA ALA A 29 16.33 14.02 -8.28
C ALA A 29 14.93 14.52 -8.63
N ALA A 30 14.14 13.70 -9.32
CA ALA A 30 12.70 13.95 -9.39
C ALA A 30 12.23 14.06 -7.94
N ASP A 31 11.64 15.20 -7.57
CA ASP A 31 10.94 15.30 -6.30
C ASP A 31 9.88 14.19 -6.31
N ASP A 32 9.98 13.30 -5.33
CA ASP A 32 8.98 12.27 -5.07
C ASP A 32 7.81 12.99 -4.38
N HIS A 33 6.99 13.68 -5.17
CA HIS A 33 5.74 14.24 -4.68
C HIS A 33 4.79 13.10 -4.36
N ASP A 34 4.26 13.09 -3.13
CA ASP A 34 3.25 12.13 -2.73
C ASP A 34 2.06 12.17 -3.73
N VAL A 35 1.78 11.03 -4.37
CA VAL A 35 0.64 10.90 -5.29
C VAL A 35 -0.59 10.51 -4.49
N HIS A 36 -1.56 11.42 -4.38
CA HIS A 36 -2.85 11.13 -3.78
C HIS A 36 -3.78 10.50 -4.81
N ARG A 37 -4.37 9.34 -4.48
CA ARG A 37 -5.20 8.58 -5.42
C ARG A 37 -6.67 8.59 -5.01
N VAL A 38 -7.54 8.79 -6.00
CA VAL A 38 -8.99 8.57 -5.90
C VAL A 38 -9.35 7.42 -6.82
N ALA A 39 -9.66 6.26 -6.24
CA ALA A 39 -9.84 5.03 -7.00
C ALA A 39 -11.20 4.91 -7.73
N LEU A 40 -12.17 5.75 -7.34
CA LEU A 40 -13.48 5.83 -7.97
C LEU A 40 -14.06 7.24 -7.85
N PHE A 41 -14.33 7.85 -9.00
CA PHE A 41 -14.95 9.16 -9.12
C PHE A 41 -15.93 9.16 -10.31
N PRO A 42 -17.26 9.22 -10.08
CA PRO A 42 -18.23 9.14 -11.17
C PRO A 42 -18.00 10.16 -12.27
N ALA A 43 -18.17 9.72 -13.53
CA ALA A 43 -18.21 10.64 -14.67
C ALA A 43 -19.42 11.59 -14.57
N ASN A 44 -19.32 12.78 -15.15
CA ASN A 44 -20.42 13.76 -15.15
C ASN A 44 -21.67 13.24 -15.89
N SER A 45 -21.48 12.29 -16.80
CA SER A 45 -22.57 11.62 -17.51
C SER A 45 -23.40 10.67 -16.62
N ASP A 46 -22.93 10.34 -15.41
CA ASP A 46 -23.68 9.55 -14.45
C ASP A 46 -24.82 10.37 -13.82
N SER A 47 -26.04 10.16 -14.32
CA SER A 47 -27.23 10.85 -13.83
C SER A 47 -27.67 10.47 -12.40
N GLN A 48 -27.13 9.41 -11.82
CA GLN A 48 -27.52 8.91 -10.51
C GLN A 48 -26.52 9.24 -9.41
N ARG A 49 -25.23 9.34 -9.76
CA ARG A 49 -24.10 9.52 -8.85
C ARG A 49 -23.27 10.71 -9.28
N GLN A 50 -22.86 11.53 -8.33
CA GLN A 50 -21.91 12.62 -8.53
C GLN A 50 -20.72 12.42 -7.60
N GLY A 51 -19.51 12.49 -8.16
CA GLY A 51 -18.26 12.50 -7.41
C GLY A 51 -18.02 13.83 -6.73
N PHE A 52 -17.37 13.79 -5.57
CA PHE A 52 -16.88 14.95 -4.83
C PHE A 52 -15.48 14.66 -4.33
N VAL A 53 -14.53 15.52 -4.67
CA VAL A 53 -13.20 15.53 -4.07
C VAL A 53 -13.09 16.76 -3.19
N ARG A 54 -12.49 16.60 -2.02
CA ARG A 54 -12.11 17.68 -1.10
C ARG A 54 -10.59 17.65 -0.96
N VAL A 55 -9.94 18.76 -1.28
CA VAL A 55 -8.50 18.95 -1.19
C VAL A 55 -8.23 19.97 -0.09
N ILE A 56 -7.41 19.61 0.89
CA ILE A 56 -7.06 20.44 2.03
C ILE A 56 -5.57 20.71 1.96
N ASN A 57 -5.18 21.98 1.84
CA ASN A 57 -3.79 22.39 1.99
C ASN A 57 -3.50 22.57 3.50
N HIS A 58 -2.54 21.84 4.04
CA HIS A 58 -2.13 21.98 5.45
C HIS A 58 -1.06 23.06 5.66
N GLN A 59 -0.46 23.55 4.59
CA GLN A 59 0.62 24.52 4.60
C GLN A 59 0.13 25.98 4.56
N TYR A 60 1.04 26.91 4.86
CA TYR A 60 0.82 28.36 4.82
C TYR A 60 1.21 29.01 3.48
N ASP A 61 1.66 28.20 2.53
CA ASP A 61 1.96 28.63 1.17
C ASP A 61 0.79 28.27 0.27
N ALA A 62 0.50 29.12 -0.71
CA ALA A 62 -0.42 28.82 -1.80
C ALA A 62 0.34 28.10 -2.92
N GLY A 63 -0.38 27.36 -3.76
CA GLY A 63 0.24 26.64 -4.87
C GLY A 63 -0.79 25.92 -5.71
N ASP A 64 -0.30 25.01 -6.53
CA ASP A 64 -1.10 24.28 -7.50
C ASP A 64 -1.09 22.78 -7.20
N VAL A 65 -2.21 22.13 -7.50
CA VAL A 65 -2.37 20.67 -7.50
C VAL A 65 -2.62 20.24 -8.93
N THR A 66 -1.76 19.37 -9.46
CA THR A 66 -1.95 18.75 -10.77
C THR A 66 -2.85 17.55 -10.62
N ILE A 67 -3.87 17.44 -11.47
CA ILE A 67 -4.85 16.36 -11.47
C ILE A 67 -4.77 15.63 -12.81
N GLN A 68 -4.35 14.37 -12.76
CA GLN A 68 -4.45 13.44 -13.89
C GLN A 68 -5.70 12.57 -13.72
N ALA A 69 -6.67 12.74 -14.61
CA ALA A 69 -7.87 11.89 -14.67
C ALA A 69 -7.67 10.75 -15.67
N ILE A 70 -8.09 9.54 -15.28
CA ILE A 70 -7.98 8.33 -16.09
C ILE A 70 -9.29 7.57 -15.98
N ASP A 71 -9.92 7.21 -17.08
CA ASP A 71 -11.20 6.49 -17.02
C ASP A 71 -11.01 4.97 -16.96
N ASP A 72 -12.10 4.22 -16.80
CA ASP A 72 -12.08 2.76 -16.65
C ASP A 72 -11.49 2.02 -17.87
N THR A 73 -11.46 2.66 -19.03
CA THR A 73 -10.85 2.12 -20.26
C THR A 73 -9.34 2.40 -20.37
N GLY A 74 -8.78 3.08 -19.37
CA GLY A 74 -7.38 3.50 -19.36
C GLY A 74 -7.11 4.78 -20.15
N TYR A 75 -8.14 5.46 -20.66
CA TYR A 75 -7.95 6.75 -21.31
C TYR A 75 -7.52 7.81 -20.29
N ARG A 76 -6.33 8.38 -20.52
CA ARG A 76 -5.78 9.51 -19.76
C ARG A 76 -6.18 10.82 -20.42
N ALA A 77 -6.92 11.66 -19.68
CA ALA A 77 -7.23 13.03 -20.12
C ALA A 77 -6.00 13.95 -20.01
N ASP A 78 -6.08 15.15 -20.59
CA ASP A 78 -5.07 16.17 -20.31
C ASP A 78 -5.10 16.56 -18.82
N GLU A 79 -3.93 16.85 -18.24
CA GLU A 79 -3.82 17.25 -16.84
C GLU A 79 -4.55 18.58 -16.59
N VAL A 80 -5.25 18.65 -15.45
CA VAL A 80 -5.95 19.85 -15.01
C VAL A 80 -5.23 20.42 -13.78
N THR A 81 -5.10 21.74 -13.73
CA THR A 81 -4.53 22.44 -12.58
C THR A 81 -5.63 22.95 -11.66
N LEU A 82 -5.49 22.66 -10.37
CA LEU A 82 -6.27 23.23 -9.29
C LEU A 82 -5.39 24.16 -8.46
N SER A 83 -5.60 25.47 -8.57
CA SER A 83 -4.96 26.44 -7.68
C SER A 83 -5.63 26.44 -6.31
N ILE A 84 -4.83 26.42 -5.25
CA ILE A 84 -5.29 26.38 -3.85
C ILE A 84 -4.51 27.38 -2.99
N ASP A 85 -5.24 28.20 -2.23
CA ASP A 85 -4.63 29.17 -1.33
C ASP A 85 -4.01 28.52 -0.08
N SER A 86 -3.19 29.28 0.63
CA SER A 86 -2.66 28.93 1.95
C SER A 86 -3.76 28.47 2.90
N ARG A 87 -3.65 27.24 3.42
CA ARG A 87 -4.60 26.62 4.36
C ARG A 87 -6.03 26.50 3.84
N GLU A 88 -6.22 26.64 2.54
CA GLU A 88 -7.53 26.55 1.95
C GLU A 88 -8.01 25.11 1.90
N THR A 89 -9.34 24.95 1.89
CA THR A 89 -9.96 23.70 1.50
C THR A 89 -10.86 23.95 0.30
N ILE A 90 -10.54 23.33 -0.82
CA ILE A 90 -11.35 23.36 -2.03
C ILE A 90 -12.10 22.04 -2.16
N HIS A 91 -13.28 22.08 -2.77
CA HIS A 91 -13.96 20.89 -3.23
C HIS A 91 -14.50 21.08 -4.65
N PHE A 92 -14.33 20.06 -5.48
CA PHE A 92 -14.87 20.01 -6.83
C PHE A 92 -15.68 18.72 -7.02
N ASN A 93 -16.63 18.76 -7.95
CA ASN A 93 -17.48 17.62 -8.27
C ASN A 93 -17.25 17.12 -9.71
N SER A 94 -17.97 16.08 -10.14
CA SER A 94 -17.84 15.51 -11.49
C SER A 94 -18.03 16.53 -12.63
N GLU A 95 -18.95 17.48 -12.45
CA GLU A 95 -19.20 18.54 -13.44
C GLU A 95 -18.04 19.54 -13.46
N ASP A 96 -17.57 19.97 -12.27
CA ASP A 96 -16.42 20.86 -12.15
C ASP A 96 -15.16 20.26 -12.78
N LEU A 97 -14.91 18.95 -12.59
CA LEU A 97 -13.75 18.25 -13.16
C LEU A 97 -13.81 18.22 -14.70
N GLU A 98 -14.94 17.85 -15.28
CA GLU A 98 -15.04 17.66 -16.73
C GLU A 98 -15.21 18.97 -17.50
N LEU A 99 -15.88 19.97 -16.90
CA LEU A 99 -16.18 21.25 -17.54
C LEU A 99 -15.24 22.39 -17.13
N GLY A 100 -14.47 22.21 -16.05
CA GLY A 100 -13.68 23.25 -15.40
C GLY A 100 -14.54 24.17 -14.52
N ASN A 101 -13.89 24.83 -13.56
CA ASN A 101 -14.54 25.80 -12.69
C ASN A 101 -13.53 26.77 -12.08
N SER A 102 -13.31 27.91 -12.74
CA SER A 102 -12.34 28.92 -12.30
C SER A 102 -12.67 29.52 -10.94
N ASP A 103 -13.95 29.58 -10.57
CA ASP A 103 -14.38 30.09 -9.25
C ASP A 103 -13.95 29.16 -8.10
N LYS A 104 -13.56 27.92 -8.43
CA LYS A 104 -13.02 26.91 -7.51
C LYS A 104 -11.54 26.61 -7.77
N GLY A 105 -10.85 27.43 -8.55
CA GLY A 105 -9.43 27.25 -8.85
C GLY A 105 -9.11 26.23 -9.95
N LEU A 106 -10.10 25.58 -10.57
CA LEU A 106 -9.89 24.70 -11.72
C LEU A 106 -9.80 25.53 -12.99
N SER A 107 -8.60 25.67 -13.55
CA SER A 107 -8.35 26.54 -14.72
C SER A 107 -9.04 26.02 -15.99
N ASP A 108 -9.14 24.70 -16.10
CA ASP A 108 -9.63 23.95 -17.25
C ASP A 108 -10.44 22.73 -16.78
N GLY A 109 -10.98 21.96 -17.72
CA GLY A 109 -11.67 20.70 -17.43
C GLY A 109 -11.07 19.54 -18.23
N THR A 110 -11.22 18.32 -17.73
CA THR A 110 -10.71 17.10 -18.39
C THR A 110 -11.44 16.79 -19.69
N GLY A 111 -12.63 17.37 -19.90
CA GLY A 111 -13.58 16.92 -20.89
C GLY A 111 -14.23 15.57 -20.52
N MET A 112 -15.04 15.05 -21.43
CA MET A 112 -15.68 13.74 -21.28
C MET A 112 -14.68 12.59 -21.44
N GLY A 113 -14.83 11.53 -20.66
CA GLY A 113 -14.07 10.29 -20.82
C GLY A 113 -14.49 9.49 -22.05
N GLN A 114 -13.76 8.41 -22.31
CA GLN A 114 -14.06 7.40 -23.32
C GLN A 114 -14.96 6.27 -22.76
N GLY A 115 -14.91 5.99 -21.46
CA GLY A 115 -15.85 5.05 -20.84
C GLY A 115 -15.69 4.88 -19.33
N GLY A 116 -16.82 4.58 -18.67
CA GLY A 116 -16.87 4.27 -17.23
C GLY A 116 -16.70 5.47 -16.31
N ASP A 117 -16.30 5.20 -15.07
CA ASP A 117 -16.01 6.20 -14.05
C ASP A 117 -14.52 6.60 -14.11
N TRP A 118 -14.17 7.72 -13.50
CA TRP A 118 -12.79 8.19 -13.39
C TRP A 118 -12.07 7.58 -12.19
N ARG A 119 -10.75 7.48 -12.30
CA ARG A 119 -9.79 7.53 -11.20
C ARG A 119 -8.93 8.78 -11.35
N LEU A 120 -8.44 9.30 -10.23
CA LEU A 120 -7.67 10.54 -10.19
C LEU A 120 -6.33 10.31 -9.49
N GLU A 121 -5.28 10.87 -10.07
CA GLU A 121 -3.97 11.03 -9.45
C GLU A 121 -3.78 12.54 -9.21
N LEU A 122 -3.52 12.94 -7.95
CA LEU A 122 -3.31 14.33 -7.56
C LEU A 122 -1.90 14.48 -7.00
N THR A 123 -1.13 15.43 -7.54
CA THR A 123 0.26 15.71 -7.14
C THR A 123 0.45 17.19 -6.85
N SER A 124 1.29 17.51 -5.86
CA SER A 124 1.62 18.88 -5.48
C SER A 124 2.92 18.95 -4.68
N ASP A 125 3.55 20.12 -4.69
CA ASP A 125 4.66 20.47 -3.78
C ASP A 125 4.15 20.76 -2.36
N LEU A 126 2.84 20.96 -2.21
CA LEU A 126 2.18 21.23 -0.94
C LEU A 126 1.87 19.93 -0.19
N ASP A 127 1.84 20.01 1.14
CA ASP A 127 1.28 18.97 2.02
C ASP A 127 -0.25 19.06 1.95
N ILE A 128 -0.84 18.19 1.12
CA ILE A 128 -2.28 18.14 0.87
C ILE A 128 -2.91 16.88 1.44
N GLU A 129 -4.19 16.99 1.80
CA GLU A 129 -5.05 15.85 2.11
C GLU A 129 -6.21 15.79 1.11
N VAL A 130 -6.46 14.61 0.57
CA VAL A 130 -7.49 14.36 -0.43
C VAL A 130 -8.52 13.39 0.11
N LEU A 131 -9.79 13.81 0.12
CA LEU A 131 -10.93 13.00 0.51
C LEU A 131 -11.90 12.89 -0.66
N ALA A 132 -12.37 11.67 -0.94
CA ALA A 132 -13.31 11.41 -2.02
C ALA A 132 -14.65 10.89 -1.50
N TYR A 133 -15.73 11.35 -2.12
CA TYR A 133 -17.09 10.95 -1.82
C TYR A 133 -17.92 10.77 -3.08
N ILE A 134 -18.96 9.95 -2.98
CA ILE A 134 -20.02 9.87 -3.99
C ILE A 134 -21.34 10.29 -3.35
N ARG A 135 -22.05 11.18 -4.04
CA ARG A 135 -23.38 11.64 -3.66
C ARG A 135 -24.43 11.14 -4.66
N THR A 136 -25.52 10.58 -4.18
CA THR A 136 -26.68 10.20 -4.99
C THR A 136 -27.68 11.34 -5.16
N THR A 137 -28.63 11.19 -6.08
CA THR A 137 -29.69 12.18 -6.36
C THR A 137 -30.61 12.51 -5.18
N ASP A 138 -30.74 11.60 -4.21
CA ASP A 138 -31.47 11.83 -2.96
C ASP A 138 -30.61 12.44 -1.84
N GLY A 139 -29.35 12.73 -2.13
CA GLY A 139 -28.42 13.43 -1.24
C GLY A 139 -27.63 12.52 -0.29
N PHE A 140 -27.78 11.19 -0.39
CA PHE A 140 -26.94 10.27 0.38
C PHE A 140 -25.48 10.40 -0.06
N LEU A 141 -24.56 10.40 0.91
CA LEU A 141 -23.13 10.61 0.68
C LEU A 141 -22.34 9.44 1.28
N THR A 142 -21.43 8.88 0.49
CA THR A 142 -20.55 7.77 0.91
C THR A 142 -19.09 8.15 0.69
N SER A 143 -18.22 7.84 1.66
CA SER A 143 -16.77 7.93 1.49
C SER A 143 -16.26 6.90 0.48
N MET A 144 -15.29 7.30 -0.35
CA MET A 144 -14.71 6.48 -1.42
C MET A 144 -13.18 6.42 -1.38
N PHE A 145 -12.56 6.87 -0.30
CA PHE A 145 -11.10 6.87 -0.16
C PHE A 145 -10.53 5.52 0.29
N ASP A 146 -11.34 4.61 0.83
CA ASP A 146 -10.88 3.28 1.27
C ASP A 146 -10.72 2.30 0.10
N THR A 147 -9.62 1.56 0.12
CA THR A 147 -9.34 0.41 -0.77
C THR A 147 -9.18 -0.85 0.06
N VAL A 148 -9.24 -2.03 -0.59
CA VAL A 148 -9.06 -3.31 0.10
C VAL A 148 -7.57 -3.46 0.41
N PRO A 149 -7.18 -3.64 1.69
CA PRO A 149 -5.78 -3.81 2.06
C PRO A 149 -5.12 -4.94 1.28
N ALA A 150 -3.86 -4.71 0.90
CA ALA A 150 -3.03 -5.67 0.20
C ALA A 150 -1.93 -6.23 1.13
N GLU A 151 -1.74 -7.54 1.12
CA GLU A 151 -0.58 -8.25 1.68
C GLU A 151 0.22 -8.80 0.50
N GLY A 152 1.24 -8.06 0.05
CA GLY A 152 1.91 -8.35 -1.22
C GLY A 152 0.95 -8.17 -2.40
N LEU A 153 0.71 -9.23 -3.17
CA LEU A 153 -0.23 -9.24 -4.29
C LEU A 153 -1.61 -9.83 -3.92
N ARG A 154 -1.89 -10.03 -2.64
CA ARG A 154 -3.14 -10.61 -2.15
C ARG A 154 -4.01 -9.56 -1.48
N HIS A 155 -5.28 -9.50 -1.88
CA HIS A 155 -6.30 -8.64 -1.29
C HIS A 155 -7.37 -9.49 -0.60
N ARG A 156 -7.74 -9.12 0.63
CA ARG A 156 -8.78 -9.82 1.39
C ARG A 156 -10.06 -9.00 1.45
N VAL A 157 -11.08 -9.46 0.73
CA VAL A 157 -12.43 -8.89 0.79
C VAL A 157 -13.20 -9.55 1.93
N ALA A 158 -13.46 -8.80 3.01
CA ALA A 158 -14.06 -9.34 4.22
C ALA A 158 -15.54 -9.71 4.07
N VAL A 159 -16.28 -9.00 3.22
CA VAL A 159 -17.71 -9.23 3.00
C VAL A 159 -18.05 -8.98 1.53
N PHE A 160 -18.71 -9.95 0.93
CA PHE A 160 -19.27 -9.86 -0.41
C PHE A 160 -20.63 -10.58 -0.43
N ASN A 161 -21.69 -9.90 -0.87
CA ASN A 161 -23.04 -10.47 -0.89
C ASN A 161 -23.13 -11.60 -1.94
N PRO A 162 -23.99 -12.60 -1.72
CA PRO A 162 -24.25 -13.61 -2.74
C PRO A 162 -24.95 -12.98 -3.96
N GLY A 163 -24.77 -13.57 -5.14
CA GLY A 163 -25.34 -13.14 -6.41
C GLY A 163 -26.87 -13.17 -6.44
N SER A 164 -27.47 -13.98 -5.58
CA SER A 164 -28.92 -13.95 -5.33
C SER A 164 -29.42 -12.61 -4.74
N ASN A 165 -28.54 -11.77 -4.17
CA ASN A 165 -28.89 -10.46 -3.67
C ASN A 165 -28.89 -9.37 -4.75
N THR A 166 -29.98 -9.30 -5.51
CA THR A 166 -30.14 -8.38 -6.65
C THR A 166 -30.44 -6.93 -6.28
N ASN A 167 -30.80 -6.64 -5.03
CA ASN A 167 -31.10 -5.28 -4.56
C ASN A 167 -29.87 -4.56 -3.97
N GLN A 168 -28.87 -5.33 -3.56
CA GLN A 168 -27.61 -4.88 -2.99
C GLN A 168 -26.49 -5.73 -3.60
N VAL A 169 -26.26 -5.49 -4.89
CA VAL A 169 -25.32 -6.26 -5.68
C VAL A 169 -23.91 -5.91 -5.23
N SER A 170 -23.17 -6.90 -4.76
CA SER A 170 -21.74 -6.72 -4.50
C SER A 170 -20.99 -6.69 -5.82
N VAL A 171 -20.03 -5.76 -5.91
CA VAL A 171 -19.18 -5.55 -7.08
C VAL A 171 -17.74 -5.41 -6.61
N LEU A 172 -16.87 -6.21 -7.18
CA LEU A 172 -15.42 -6.12 -7.05
C LEU A 172 -14.92 -5.21 -8.17
N ARG A 173 -14.24 -4.13 -7.82
CA ARG A 173 -13.55 -3.25 -8.76
C ARG A 173 -12.06 -3.50 -8.63
N VAL A 174 -11.42 -3.94 -9.70
CA VAL A 174 -9.97 -4.20 -9.73
C VAL A 174 -9.34 -3.26 -10.75
N ILE A 175 -8.40 -2.44 -10.29
CA ILE A 175 -7.75 -1.39 -11.06
C ILE A 175 -6.31 -1.82 -11.31
N ASN A 176 -5.93 -1.93 -12.57
CA ASN A 176 -4.56 -2.16 -12.98
C ASN A 176 -3.96 -0.84 -13.46
N ASP A 177 -3.20 -0.15 -12.60
CA ASP A 177 -2.46 1.06 -12.98
C ASP A 177 -1.13 0.75 -13.68
N GLY A 178 -0.79 -0.54 -13.81
CA GLY A 178 0.42 -1.03 -14.45
C GLY A 178 0.39 -0.96 -15.98
N THR A 179 1.53 -1.30 -16.58
CA THR A 179 1.73 -1.32 -18.04
C THR A 179 1.64 -2.72 -18.65
N GLU A 180 1.41 -3.74 -17.82
CA GLU A 180 1.24 -5.14 -18.21
C GLU A 180 -0.12 -5.63 -17.73
N ASP A 181 -0.67 -6.64 -18.41
CA ASP A 181 -1.94 -7.25 -18.03
C ASP A 181 -1.77 -7.97 -16.67
N ALA A 182 -2.76 -7.82 -15.79
CA ALA A 182 -2.75 -8.42 -14.47
C ALA A 182 -3.71 -9.61 -14.42
N ASP A 183 -3.16 -10.82 -14.35
CA ASP A 183 -3.94 -12.03 -14.10
C ASP A 183 -4.35 -12.12 -12.62
N LEU A 184 -5.57 -12.58 -12.38
CA LEU A 184 -6.20 -12.69 -11.08
C LEU A 184 -6.65 -14.12 -10.80
N GLU A 185 -6.44 -14.57 -9.57
CA GLU A 185 -7.07 -15.76 -8.99
C GLU A 185 -7.97 -15.34 -7.82
N ILE A 186 -9.25 -15.68 -7.89
CA ILE A 186 -10.26 -15.31 -6.90
C ILE A 186 -10.83 -16.56 -6.24
N VAL A 187 -10.58 -16.69 -4.94
CA VAL A 187 -11.12 -17.78 -4.10
C VAL A 187 -12.15 -17.23 -3.13
N GLY A 188 -13.35 -17.80 -3.15
CA GLY A 188 -14.44 -17.46 -2.25
C GLY A 188 -14.63 -18.50 -1.14
N ILE A 189 -14.81 -18.05 0.10
CA ILE A 189 -15.23 -18.90 1.22
C ILE A 189 -16.55 -18.36 1.77
N ASP A 190 -17.58 -19.20 1.82
CA ASP A 190 -18.91 -18.83 2.28
C ASP A 190 -19.00 -18.77 3.82
N ASP A 191 -20.18 -18.43 4.36
CA ASP A 191 -20.42 -18.37 5.82
C ASP A 191 -20.47 -19.75 6.49
N ALA A 192 -20.70 -20.81 5.73
CA ALA A 192 -20.60 -22.19 6.20
C ALA A 192 -19.15 -22.72 6.19
N GLY A 193 -18.21 -21.94 5.63
CA GLY A 193 -16.80 -22.31 5.52
C GLY A 193 -16.47 -23.14 4.27
N ASN A 194 -17.41 -23.28 3.34
CA ASN A 194 -17.17 -23.98 2.08
C ASN A 194 -16.44 -23.07 1.10
N SER A 195 -15.54 -23.66 0.32
CA SER A 195 -14.85 -23.04 -0.80
C SER A 195 -14.98 -23.95 -2.02
N PRO A 196 -15.14 -23.40 -3.23
CA PRO A 196 -14.92 -24.17 -4.46
C PRO A 196 -13.51 -24.74 -4.49
N GLU A 197 -13.33 -25.86 -5.20
CA GLU A 197 -12.00 -26.49 -5.38
C GLU A 197 -11.11 -25.72 -6.35
N THR A 198 -11.70 -25.00 -7.30
CA THR A 198 -10.99 -24.20 -8.31
C THR A 198 -11.24 -22.71 -8.10
N PRO A 199 -10.22 -21.85 -8.24
CA PRO A 199 -10.42 -20.40 -8.24
C PRO A 199 -11.24 -19.95 -9.45
N VAL A 200 -11.77 -18.72 -9.38
CA VAL A 200 -12.20 -17.98 -10.55
C VAL A 200 -11.01 -17.20 -11.07
N GLU A 201 -10.70 -17.34 -12.34
CA GLU A 201 -9.60 -16.63 -13.00
C GLU A 201 -10.14 -15.51 -13.89
N ALA A 202 -9.40 -14.40 -13.94
CA ALA A 202 -9.72 -13.23 -14.74
C ALA A 202 -8.45 -12.46 -15.09
N THR A 203 -8.50 -11.62 -16.13
CA THR A 203 -7.40 -10.70 -16.48
C THR A 203 -7.91 -9.26 -16.47
N VAL A 204 -7.10 -8.36 -15.90
CA VAL A 204 -7.32 -6.91 -15.98
C VAL A 204 -6.27 -6.33 -16.93
N PRO A 205 -6.66 -5.83 -18.12
CA PRO A 205 -5.71 -5.25 -19.05
C PRO A 205 -4.91 -4.10 -18.44
N ALA A 206 -3.70 -3.90 -18.96
CA ALA A 206 -2.83 -2.79 -18.56
C ALA A 206 -3.56 -1.43 -18.61
N GLY A 207 -3.57 -0.69 -17.50
CA GLY A 207 -4.21 0.62 -17.41
C GLY A 207 -5.73 0.59 -17.30
N GLU A 208 -6.38 -0.57 -17.30
CA GLU A 208 -7.84 -0.68 -17.30
C GLU A 208 -8.41 -1.09 -15.93
N VAL A 209 -9.75 -1.09 -15.86
CA VAL A 209 -10.50 -1.53 -14.69
C VAL A 209 -11.41 -2.70 -15.04
N LEU A 210 -11.31 -3.77 -14.25
CA LEU A 210 -12.25 -4.89 -14.28
C LEU A 210 -13.30 -4.73 -13.18
N MET A 211 -14.58 -4.90 -13.55
CA MET A 211 -15.71 -4.86 -12.64
C MET A 211 -16.41 -6.22 -12.64
N LEU A 212 -16.42 -6.91 -11.50
CA LEU A 212 -17.03 -8.23 -11.34
C LEU A 212 -18.17 -8.18 -10.33
N SER A 213 -19.38 -8.49 -10.75
CA SER A 213 -20.51 -8.64 -9.83
C SER A 213 -20.50 -9.99 -9.12
N ALA A 214 -21.18 -10.05 -7.97
CA ALA A 214 -21.43 -11.33 -7.28
C ALA A 214 -22.13 -12.36 -8.16
N GLN A 215 -23.01 -11.92 -9.06
CA GLN A 215 -23.66 -12.85 -9.98
C GLN A 215 -22.68 -13.44 -10.97
N GLU A 216 -21.79 -12.64 -11.55
CA GLU A 216 -20.75 -13.12 -12.49
C GLU A 216 -19.76 -14.06 -11.80
N LEU A 217 -19.34 -13.76 -10.57
CA LEU A 217 -18.45 -14.64 -9.81
C LEU A 217 -19.12 -15.99 -9.45
N GLU A 218 -20.42 -16.01 -9.11
CA GLU A 218 -21.12 -17.25 -8.75
C GLU A 218 -21.52 -18.09 -9.96
N GLN A 219 -21.90 -17.47 -11.07
CA GLN A 219 -22.47 -18.15 -12.23
C GLN A 219 -21.46 -18.31 -13.38
N GLY A 220 -20.31 -17.64 -13.29
CA GLY A 220 -19.43 -17.39 -14.43
C GLY A 220 -20.03 -16.33 -15.37
N GLY A 221 -19.22 -15.84 -16.30
CA GLY A 221 -19.65 -14.86 -17.30
C GLY A 221 -18.50 -14.10 -17.92
N GLY A 222 -18.73 -13.52 -19.10
CA GLY A 222 -17.70 -12.77 -19.83
C GLY A 222 -16.46 -13.61 -20.11
N ASP A 223 -15.30 -13.06 -19.75
CA ASP A 223 -13.98 -13.67 -19.91
C ASP A 223 -13.47 -14.37 -18.63
N LEU A 224 -14.37 -14.67 -17.68
CA LEU A 224 -14.02 -15.43 -16.48
C LEU A 224 -13.85 -16.92 -16.77
N GLU A 225 -12.81 -17.51 -16.19
CA GLU A 225 -12.66 -18.96 -16.13
C GLU A 225 -13.02 -19.46 -14.72
N GLY A 226 -13.87 -20.48 -14.63
CA GLY A 226 -14.38 -20.98 -13.34
C GLY A 226 -15.58 -20.19 -12.79
N LEU A 227 -16.04 -20.59 -11.61
CA LEU A 227 -17.17 -19.97 -10.89
C LEU A 227 -17.19 -20.41 -9.42
N LEU A 228 -17.76 -19.58 -8.55
CA LEU A 228 -17.89 -19.87 -7.11
C LEU A 228 -19.09 -20.77 -6.79
N GLY A 229 -20.15 -20.74 -7.61
CA GLY A 229 -21.44 -21.36 -7.31
C GLY A 229 -22.24 -20.56 -6.27
N ASP A 230 -23.43 -21.04 -5.92
CA ASP A 230 -24.40 -20.26 -5.14
C ASP A 230 -24.00 -20.00 -3.67
N GLY A 231 -23.10 -20.81 -3.10
CA GLY A 231 -22.63 -20.71 -1.71
C GLY A 231 -23.72 -20.77 -0.63
N THR A 232 -23.32 -20.60 0.63
CA THR A 232 -24.23 -20.41 1.78
C THR A 232 -23.91 -19.09 2.49
N GLY A 233 -24.85 -18.15 2.46
CA GLY A 233 -24.69 -16.86 3.13
C GLY A 233 -23.88 -15.86 2.30
N LYS A 234 -23.02 -15.08 2.95
CA LYS A 234 -22.09 -14.15 2.30
C LYS A 234 -20.76 -14.82 2.00
N TRP A 235 -20.01 -14.21 1.11
CA TRP A 235 -18.66 -14.61 0.76
C TRP A 235 -17.62 -13.75 1.46
N ARG A 236 -16.48 -14.38 1.75
CA ARG A 236 -15.18 -13.73 1.94
C ARG A 236 -14.34 -14.09 0.73
N LEU A 237 -13.69 -13.11 0.10
CA LEU A 237 -12.86 -13.35 -1.08
C LEU A 237 -11.38 -13.15 -0.75
N ASN A 238 -10.54 -14.03 -1.29
CA ASN A 238 -9.12 -13.75 -1.48
C ASN A 238 -8.91 -13.52 -2.97
N VAL A 239 -8.43 -12.32 -3.31
CA VAL A 239 -8.08 -11.94 -4.67
C VAL A 239 -6.55 -11.90 -4.73
N THR A 240 -5.94 -12.83 -5.44
CA THR A 240 -4.50 -12.82 -5.69
C THR A 240 -4.29 -12.28 -7.10
N ALA A 241 -3.46 -11.25 -7.24
CA ALA A 241 -3.03 -10.76 -8.54
C ALA A 241 -1.61 -11.22 -8.84
N HIS A 242 -1.24 -11.27 -10.12
CA HIS A 242 0.14 -11.52 -10.54
C HIS A 242 0.93 -10.24 -10.82
N GLU A 243 0.24 -9.10 -10.87
CA GLU A 243 0.81 -7.76 -10.92
C GLU A 243 0.15 -6.86 -9.85
N PRO A 244 0.78 -5.76 -9.43
CA PRO A 244 0.18 -4.84 -8.46
C PRO A 244 -1.14 -4.26 -8.96
N VAL A 245 -2.21 -4.43 -8.18
CA VAL A 245 -3.55 -3.88 -8.47
C VAL A 245 -4.12 -3.15 -7.26
N THR A 246 -5.10 -2.28 -7.49
CA THR A 246 -5.93 -1.71 -6.43
C THR A 246 -7.32 -2.34 -6.47
N VAL A 247 -7.84 -2.77 -5.32
CA VAL A 247 -9.15 -3.45 -5.25
C VAL A 247 -10.12 -2.64 -4.39
N LEU A 248 -11.37 -2.52 -4.85
CA LEU A 248 -12.49 -2.05 -4.03
C LEU A 248 -13.56 -3.14 -3.92
N SER A 249 -14.17 -3.24 -2.74
CA SER A 249 -15.39 -4.01 -2.50
C SER A 249 -16.56 -3.06 -2.32
N LEU A 250 -17.51 -3.11 -3.26
CA LEU A 250 -18.63 -2.18 -3.33
C LEU A 250 -19.95 -2.93 -3.18
N ILE A 251 -20.96 -2.29 -2.59
CA ILE A 251 -22.36 -2.69 -2.73
C ILE A 251 -23.07 -1.62 -3.53
N ARG A 252 -23.73 -2.00 -4.62
CA ARG A 252 -24.49 -1.09 -5.47
C ARG A 252 -25.97 -1.44 -5.47
N ASN A 253 -26.80 -0.40 -5.55
CA ASN A 253 -28.21 -0.50 -5.87
C ASN A 253 -28.47 0.22 -7.20
N ALA A 254 -28.52 -0.56 -8.29
CA ALA A 254 -28.66 -0.03 -9.65
C ALA A 254 -29.92 0.82 -9.87
N ARG A 255 -30.97 0.65 -9.05
CA ARG A 255 -32.21 1.44 -9.18
C ARG A 255 -32.08 2.85 -8.63
N THR A 256 -31.21 3.04 -7.63
CA THR A 256 -31.13 4.30 -6.88
C THR A 256 -29.77 4.98 -6.99
N GLY A 257 -28.76 4.29 -7.54
CA GLY A 257 -27.38 4.79 -7.59
C GLY A 257 -26.63 4.66 -6.27
N HIS A 258 -27.29 4.25 -5.18
CA HIS A 258 -26.62 4.07 -3.88
C HIS A 258 -25.44 3.12 -4.00
N ILE A 259 -24.34 3.54 -3.43
CA ILE A 259 -23.10 2.80 -3.36
C ILE A 259 -22.57 2.86 -1.94
N THR A 260 -22.18 1.69 -1.42
CA THR A 260 -21.48 1.57 -0.14
C THR A 260 -20.08 1.04 -0.43
N ASN A 261 -19.07 1.71 0.10
CA ASN A 261 -17.70 1.20 0.09
C ASN A 261 -17.50 0.28 1.31
N LEU A 262 -17.20 -0.99 1.06
CA LEU A 262 -16.87 -2.01 2.08
C LEU A 262 -15.41 -2.47 1.95
N SER A 263 -14.57 -1.67 1.31
CA SER A 263 -13.18 -2.02 1.05
C SER A 263 -12.34 -2.02 2.32
N ALA A 264 -12.63 -1.09 3.24
CA ALA A 264 -12.11 -1.15 4.58
C ALA A 264 -12.65 -2.40 5.29
N ALA A 265 -11.83 -3.44 5.38
CA ALA A 265 -11.97 -4.39 6.48
C ALA A 265 -11.61 -3.62 7.75
N ALA A 266 -12.34 -3.83 8.85
CA ALA A 266 -11.84 -3.40 10.15
C ALA A 266 -10.42 -3.95 10.25
N ASP A 267 -9.45 -3.05 10.35
CA ASP A 267 -8.04 -3.34 10.40
C ASP A 267 -7.74 -4.01 11.74
N ARG A 268 -8.27 -5.21 11.94
CA ARG A 268 -7.46 -6.27 12.49
C ARG A 268 -6.62 -6.74 11.32
N GLU A 269 -5.65 -5.88 10.97
CA GLU A 269 -4.34 -6.26 10.49
C GLU A 269 -4.06 -7.64 11.08
N ILE A 270 -4.35 -8.72 10.34
CA ILE A 270 -3.72 -9.99 10.61
C ILE A 270 -2.35 -9.84 9.96
N LEU A 271 -1.55 -8.91 10.45
CA LEU A 271 -0.10 -8.93 10.31
C LEU A 271 0.33 -10.33 10.75
N THR A 272 0.47 -11.19 9.75
CA THR A 272 0.90 -12.58 9.90
C THR A 272 2.40 -12.64 9.88
N PHE A 273 3.07 -11.64 9.29
CA PHE A 273 4.51 -11.51 9.30
C PHE A 273 5.01 -10.56 10.39
N ALA A 274 6.06 -10.99 11.10
CA ALA A 274 6.71 -10.24 12.15
C ALA A 274 7.26 -8.89 11.64
N ARG A 275 7.72 -8.84 10.39
CA ARG A 275 8.23 -7.60 9.77
C ARG A 275 7.15 -6.53 9.65
N ASP A 276 5.93 -6.92 9.34
CA ASP A 276 4.83 -5.98 9.15
C ASP A 276 4.36 -5.47 10.52
N VAL A 277 4.20 -6.36 11.51
CA VAL A 277 3.97 -5.96 12.91
C VAL A 277 5.04 -5.00 13.38
N TYR A 278 6.30 -5.29 13.08
CA TYR A 278 7.40 -4.46 13.49
C TYR A 278 7.32 -3.06 12.88
N ASN A 279 7.07 -2.96 11.58
CA ASN A 279 7.02 -1.68 10.88
C ASN A 279 5.84 -0.81 11.33
N ALA A 280 4.65 -1.41 11.45
CA ALA A 280 3.42 -0.73 11.81
C ALA A 280 3.36 -0.37 13.31
N LEU A 281 3.63 -1.34 14.18
CA LEU A 281 3.25 -1.28 15.60
C LEU A 281 4.42 -1.19 16.58
N ILE A 282 5.63 -1.60 16.19
CA ILE A 282 6.77 -1.68 17.13
C ILE A 282 7.79 -0.57 16.90
N SER A 283 8.19 -0.32 15.66
CA SER A 283 9.38 0.47 15.36
C SER A 283 9.26 1.91 15.89
N ARG A 284 8.21 2.64 15.52
CA ARG A 284 7.98 4.00 16.02
C ARG A 284 7.35 4.01 17.42
N PRO A 285 6.27 3.26 17.70
CA PRO A 285 5.53 3.40 18.96
C PRO A 285 6.28 2.84 20.19
N ILE A 286 7.20 1.90 20.01
CA ILE A 286 7.90 1.23 21.11
C ILE A 286 9.42 1.42 21.02
N VAL A 287 10.05 1.06 19.89
CA VAL A 287 11.52 1.06 19.80
C VAL A 287 12.07 2.48 19.81
N GLN A 288 11.60 3.34 18.90
CA GLN A 288 12.08 4.72 18.77
C GLN A 288 11.61 5.64 19.91
N SER A 289 10.53 5.29 20.61
CA SER A 289 9.93 6.12 21.65
C SER A 289 10.35 5.73 23.08
N LYS A 290 10.73 4.47 23.31
CA LYS A 290 11.01 3.94 24.66
C LYS A 290 12.36 3.22 24.70
N CYS A 291 12.51 2.14 23.93
CA CYS A 291 13.66 1.25 24.04
C CYS A 291 14.97 1.98 23.73
N ILE A 292 14.98 2.78 22.66
CA ILE A 292 16.17 3.44 22.15
C ILE A 292 16.78 4.45 23.13
N HIS A 293 16.01 4.96 24.10
CA HIS A 293 16.53 5.89 25.11
C HIS A 293 17.67 5.28 25.95
N CYS A 294 17.68 3.96 26.10
CA CYS A 294 18.75 3.24 26.80
C CYS A 294 19.52 2.27 25.88
N HIS A 295 18.82 1.65 24.95
CA HIS A 295 19.34 0.65 24.00
C HIS A 295 19.85 1.31 22.72
N ILE A 296 20.81 2.22 22.87
CA ILE A 296 21.52 2.90 21.77
C ILE A 296 23.01 2.86 22.05
N HIS A 297 23.85 2.95 21.02
CA HIS A 297 25.30 3.03 21.20
C HIS A 297 25.69 4.16 22.16
N GLY A 298 26.44 3.84 23.22
CA GLY A 298 26.81 4.77 24.29
C GLY A 298 25.72 5.03 25.35
N GLY A 299 24.53 4.43 25.19
CA GLY A 299 23.45 4.45 26.18
C GLY A 299 23.68 3.50 27.35
N GLN A 300 22.82 3.59 28.37
CA GLN A 300 22.93 2.80 29.62
C GLN A 300 22.85 1.29 29.37
N SER A 301 22.10 0.86 28.36
CA SER A 301 21.92 -0.54 27.98
C SER A 301 22.74 -0.95 26.74
N ALA A 302 23.72 -0.13 26.33
CA ALA A 302 24.56 -0.40 25.15
C ALA A 302 25.41 -1.69 25.27
N HIS A 303 25.53 -2.24 26.48
CA HIS A 303 26.25 -3.49 26.76
C HIS A 303 25.38 -4.74 26.51
N THR A 304 24.11 -4.56 26.16
CA THR A 304 23.20 -5.68 25.84
C THR A 304 23.23 -5.98 24.34
N PRO A 305 22.76 -7.16 23.89
CA PRO A 305 22.65 -7.46 22.46
C PRO A 305 21.61 -6.60 21.71
N LEU A 306 20.62 -6.06 22.43
CA LEU A 306 19.59 -5.21 21.85
C LEU A 306 20.09 -3.77 21.80
N VAL A 307 20.73 -3.35 20.71
CA VAL A 307 21.20 -1.96 20.50
C VAL A 307 20.66 -1.43 19.18
N PHE A 308 19.85 -0.38 19.26
CA PHE A 308 19.11 0.19 18.14
C PHE A 308 19.76 1.47 17.60
N VAL A 309 19.42 1.84 16.37
CA VAL A 309 19.77 3.09 15.69
C VAL A 309 18.56 4.02 15.58
N LEU A 310 18.81 5.33 15.59
CA LEU A 310 17.78 6.37 15.51
C LEU A 310 17.11 6.40 14.14
N SER A 311 15.89 6.92 14.08
CA SER A 311 15.13 7.09 12.83
C SER A 311 15.78 8.00 11.79
N SER A 312 16.79 8.79 12.20
CA SER A 312 17.61 9.59 11.29
C SER A 312 18.67 8.78 10.52
N VAL A 313 18.85 7.51 10.84
CA VAL A 313 19.76 6.60 10.14
C VAL A 313 19.00 5.94 8.99
N GLU A 314 19.58 5.95 7.78
CA GLU A 314 19.04 5.22 6.64
C GLU A 314 18.79 3.76 6.99
N ASP A 315 17.67 3.19 6.53
CA ASP A 315 17.24 1.82 6.82
C ASP A 315 17.10 1.48 8.32
N TYR A 316 16.87 2.45 9.20
CA TYR A 316 16.77 2.19 10.64
C TYR A 316 15.75 1.10 10.99
N ARG A 317 14.64 1.00 10.25
CA ARG A 317 13.63 -0.04 10.45
C ARG A 317 14.19 -1.43 10.19
N ILE A 318 14.88 -1.63 9.07
CA ILE A 318 15.52 -2.89 8.70
C ILE A 318 16.61 -3.24 9.71
N LYS A 319 17.48 -2.29 10.06
CA LYS A 319 18.57 -2.47 11.02
C LYS A 319 18.06 -2.87 12.40
N ASN A 320 17.05 -2.16 12.91
CA ASN A 320 16.50 -2.43 14.23
C ASN A 320 15.62 -3.70 14.26
N PHE A 321 14.93 -4.06 13.17
CA PHE A 321 14.28 -5.36 13.05
C PHE A 321 15.31 -6.49 13.17
N LYS A 322 16.44 -6.35 12.46
CA LYS A 322 17.51 -7.35 12.48
C LYS A 322 18.07 -7.57 13.89
N VAL A 323 18.13 -6.53 14.73
CA VAL A 323 18.56 -6.66 16.14
C VAL A 323 17.67 -7.64 16.91
N PHE A 324 16.36 -7.62 16.70
CA PHE A 324 15.46 -8.60 17.32
C PHE A 324 15.63 -9.98 16.70
N SER A 325 15.72 -10.06 15.37
CA SER A 325 15.93 -11.32 14.66
C SER A 325 17.20 -12.02 15.16
N ASP A 326 18.33 -11.31 15.20
CA ASP A 326 19.62 -11.83 15.68
C ASP A 326 19.57 -12.27 17.15
N TYR A 327 18.78 -11.60 17.98
CA TYR A 327 18.63 -11.95 19.40
C TYR A 327 17.82 -13.23 19.63
N LEU A 328 16.85 -13.50 18.73
CA LEU A 328 15.99 -14.69 18.77
C LEU A 328 16.60 -15.87 18.00
N THR A 329 17.53 -15.63 17.08
CA THR A 329 18.23 -16.71 16.36
C THR A 329 19.23 -17.43 17.29
N PRO A 330 19.21 -18.77 17.37
CA PRO A 330 20.16 -19.52 18.19
C PRO A 330 21.60 -19.35 17.69
N PRO A 331 22.59 -19.20 18.59
CA PRO A 331 23.99 -19.30 18.20
C PRO A 331 24.33 -20.73 17.74
N GLU A 332 25.46 -20.89 17.06
CA GLU A 332 25.90 -22.17 16.48
C GLU A 332 25.90 -23.33 17.49
N GLU A 333 26.24 -23.04 18.75
CA GLU A 333 26.31 -23.99 19.87
C GLU A 333 24.94 -24.50 20.34
N GLU A 334 23.86 -23.80 19.99
CA GLU A 334 22.46 -24.08 20.36
C GLU A 334 21.61 -24.42 19.12
N LEU A 335 22.24 -24.71 17.97
CA LEU A 335 21.52 -25.15 16.77
C LEU A 335 20.74 -26.44 17.05
N GLY A 336 19.47 -26.46 16.66
CA GLY A 336 18.53 -27.55 16.95
C GLY A 336 17.79 -27.41 18.28
N ASN A 337 18.03 -26.33 19.05
CA ASN A 337 17.19 -25.98 20.19
C ASN A 337 15.89 -25.30 19.71
N GLU A 338 14.87 -26.12 19.48
CA GLU A 338 13.54 -25.69 19.01
C GLU A 338 12.85 -24.69 19.98
N GLU A 339 13.29 -24.60 21.23
CA GLU A 339 12.70 -23.65 22.19
C GLU A 339 13.49 -22.35 22.32
N TYR A 340 14.65 -22.20 21.66
CA TYR A 340 15.53 -21.04 21.87
C TYR A 340 14.82 -19.72 21.53
N ALA A 341 14.20 -19.63 20.35
CA ALA A 341 13.54 -18.41 19.90
C ALA A 341 12.38 -18.01 20.83
N ASN A 342 11.53 -18.98 21.20
CA ASN A 342 10.44 -18.80 22.15
C ASN A 342 10.91 -18.37 23.57
N ASN A 343 12.01 -18.94 24.05
CA ASN A 343 12.61 -18.55 25.34
C ASN A 343 13.15 -17.11 25.31
N GLN A 344 13.78 -16.71 24.20
CA GLN A 344 14.30 -15.34 24.02
C GLN A 344 13.17 -14.32 23.88
N ALA A 345 12.10 -14.66 23.15
CA ALA A 345 10.88 -13.87 23.05
C ALA A 345 10.26 -13.64 24.44
N THR A 346 10.08 -14.71 25.22
CA THR A 346 9.56 -14.65 26.60
C THR A 346 10.43 -13.74 27.48
N ARG A 347 11.75 -13.88 27.38
CA ARG A 347 12.70 -13.05 28.14
C ARG A 347 12.56 -11.56 27.83
N ILE A 348 12.28 -11.18 26.58
CA ILE A 348 12.00 -9.78 26.24
C ILE A 348 10.74 -9.31 26.97
N LEU A 349 9.64 -10.06 26.88
CA LEU A 349 8.35 -9.70 27.49
C LEU A 349 8.45 -9.57 29.01
N GLU A 350 9.13 -10.50 29.69
CA GLU A 350 9.33 -10.41 31.13
C GLU A 350 10.26 -9.26 31.53
N LYS A 351 11.25 -8.92 30.69
CA LYS A 351 12.15 -7.79 30.94
C LYS A 351 11.42 -6.45 30.81
N ILE A 352 10.66 -6.22 29.74
CA ILE A 352 9.97 -4.92 29.54
C ILE A 352 8.93 -4.65 30.63
N GLN A 353 8.37 -5.69 31.24
CA GLN A 353 7.47 -5.58 32.40
C GLN A 353 8.21 -5.41 33.74
N GLY A 354 9.53 -5.56 33.76
CA GLY A 354 10.34 -5.50 34.98
C GLY A 354 10.38 -6.80 35.79
N ASN A 355 9.72 -7.88 35.34
CA ASN A 355 9.63 -9.16 36.05
C ASN A 355 11.00 -9.87 36.18
N LEU A 356 11.88 -9.74 35.17
CA LEU A 356 13.28 -10.20 35.22
C LEU A 356 14.28 -9.10 35.61
N GLY A 357 13.79 -8.02 36.20
CA GLY A 357 14.58 -6.82 36.51
C GLY A 357 15.03 -6.08 35.26
N HIS A 358 14.47 -4.90 35.03
CA HIS A 358 14.93 -3.96 34.03
C HIS A 358 15.55 -2.76 34.76
N GLY A 359 16.76 -2.34 34.41
CA GLY A 359 17.52 -1.34 35.18
C GLY A 359 16.79 0.00 35.36
N GLY A 360 15.82 0.30 34.49
CA GLY A 360 14.93 1.46 34.58
C GLY A 360 13.54 1.21 35.16
N GLY A 361 13.30 0.03 35.77
CA GLY A 361 11.96 -0.42 36.17
C GLY A 361 11.11 -0.91 34.99
N PRO A 362 9.82 -1.20 35.21
CA PRO A 362 8.88 -1.53 34.14
C PRO A 362 8.87 -0.46 33.05
N GLN A 363 9.02 -0.86 31.79
CA GLN A 363 8.99 0.01 30.62
C GLN A 363 7.65 -0.05 29.88
N ILE A 364 7.01 -1.22 29.90
CA ILE A 364 5.73 -1.48 29.24
C ILE A 364 4.88 -2.36 30.18
N GLU A 365 3.72 -1.85 30.57
CA GLU A 365 2.78 -2.53 31.46
C GLU A 365 1.97 -3.60 30.69
N SER A 366 1.64 -4.70 31.36
CA SER A 366 1.03 -5.89 30.74
C SER A 366 -0.35 -5.67 30.12
N ASP A 367 -1.09 -4.66 30.56
CA ASP A 367 -2.45 -4.36 30.13
C ASP A 367 -2.52 -3.32 28.99
N THR A 368 -1.38 -2.95 28.42
CA THR A 368 -1.29 -1.93 27.36
C THR A 368 -1.31 -2.52 25.95
N ASP A 369 -1.69 -1.69 24.98
CA ASP A 369 -1.62 -2.02 23.56
C ASP A 369 -0.17 -2.24 23.11
N ASP A 370 0.77 -1.46 23.65
CA ASP A 370 2.22 -1.63 23.42
C ASP A 370 2.68 -3.03 23.82
N PHE A 371 2.23 -3.56 24.97
CA PHE A 371 2.59 -4.90 25.41
C PHE A 371 2.02 -5.96 24.47
N ARG A 372 0.72 -5.87 24.14
CA ARG A 372 0.06 -6.82 23.24
C ARG A 372 0.68 -6.83 21.85
N ASN A 373 1.06 -5.66 21.35
CA ASN A 373 1.77 -5.53 20.07
C ASN A 373 3.16 -6.17 20.14
N MET A 374 3.90 -5.93 21.23
CA MET A 374 5.23 -6.52 21.43
C MET A 374 5.16 -8.04 21.54
N GLU A 375 4.21 -8.57 22.32
CA GLU A 375 3.93 -10.01 22.46
C GLU A 375 3.64 -10.64 21.10
N ARG A 376 2.74 -10.03 20.33
CA ARG A 376 2.43 -10.47 18.97
C ARG A 376 3.67 -10.50 18.08
N PHE A 377 4.44 -9.42 18.07
CA PHE A 377 5.64 -9.31 17.24
C PHE A 377 6.68 -10.40 17.56
N VAL A 378 7.07 -10.55 18.82
CA VAL A 378 8.12 -11.51 19.18
C VAL A 378 7.67 -12.97 19.03
N THR A 379 6.38 -13.25 19.20
CA THR A 379 5.81 -14.58 18.98
C THR A 379 5.86 -14.95 17.50
N LEU A 380 5.46 -14.05 16.61
CA LEU A 380 5.54 -14.28 15.16
C LEU A 380 6.99 -14.42 14.69
N LEU A 381 7.89 -13.56 15.19
CA LEU A 381 9.31 -13.63 14.83
C LEU A 381 9.96 -14.94 15.29
N ALA A 382 9.58 -15.45 16.47
CA ALA A 382 10.07 -16.73 16.95
C ALA A 382 9.62 -17.90 16.05
N ALA A 383 8.33 -17.93 15.70
CA ALA A 383 7.78 -18.93 14.79
C ALA A 383 8.45 -18.89 13.39
N GLU A 384 8.64 -17.70 12.83
CA GLU A 384 9.33 -17.53 11.55
C GLU A 384 10.79 -18.01 11.59
N ILE A 385 11.49 -17.81 12.70
CA ILE A 385 12.88 -18.29 12.86
C ILE A 385 12.90 -19.81 12.94
N GLU A 386 11.98 -20.42 13.69
CA GLU A 386 11.86 -21.89 13.81
C GLU A 386 11.59 -22.53 12.44
N GLU A 387 10.62 -22.00 11.67
CA GLU A 387 10.30 -22.51 10.33
C GLU A 387 11.48 -22.44 9.33
N ASN A 388 12.37 -21.47 9.48
CA ASN A 388 13.53 -21.29 8.61
C ASN A 388 14.74 -22.17 9.01
N LEU A 389 14.75 -22.75 10.20
CA LEU A 389 15.79 -23.68 10.65
C LEU A 389 15.52 -25.13 10.21
N ASP A 390 14.27 -25.44 9.87
CA ASP A 390 13.82 -26.78 9.42
C ASP A 390 13.94 -26.99 7.89
N GLN A 391 14.36 -25.96 7.15
CA GLN A 391 14.65 -26.00 5.70
C GLN A 391 16.16 -26.14 5.44
#